data_AF-A0A537VK00-F1
#
_entry.id   AF-A0A537VK00-F1
#
_cell.length_a   1.000
_cell.length_b   1.000
_cell.length_c   1.000
_cell.angle_alpha   90.00
_cell.angle_beta   90.00
_cell.angle_gamma   90.00
#
_symmetry.space_group_name_H-M   'P 1'
#
loop_
_entity.id
_entity.type
_entity.pdbx_description
1 polymer ?
#
loop_
_entity_poly.entity_id
_entity_poly.type
_entity_poly.pdbx_seq_one_letter_code
_entity_poly.pdbx_strand_id
1 'polypeptide(L)'
;MRRREFMTLVAGAAAAGPIIAHAQTYPSRTITLVVPFAPGGVADYAARPLAAHLADTLGQKVVVENKGGAGGGIGHAYVARAEPDGYTIMTALPSLAVIPEGNRLAGKPAPYEMDQFVPLARMFADPPILAVKNSSPWNSLGDFIAAVKANPGQIPYGTSGHLGTVHLAMEMFLNAAQLKMV
;
A
#
# COMPACT_ATOMS: atom_id res chain seq x y z
N MET A 1 30.72 13.51 -54.43
CA MET A 1 31.36 13.22 -53.12
C MET A 1 32.48 12.24 -53.34
N ARG A 2 33.70 12.61 -52.93
CA ARG A 2 34.92 11.88 -53.29
C ARG A 2 35.11 10.70 -52.35
N ARG A 3 35.48 9.54 -52.89
CA ARG A 3 35.77 8.28 -52.15
C ARG A 3 36.70 8.47 -50.94
N ARG A 4 37.51 9.53 -50.96
CA ARG A 4 38.40 9.96 -49.87
C ARG A 4 37.65 10.58 -48.69
N GLU A 5 36.58 11.34 -48.92
CA GLU A 5 35.74 11.93 -47.87
C GLU A 5 34.96 10.85 -47.09
N PHE A 6 34.59 9.75 -47.77
CA PHE A 6 33.92 8.61 -47.14
C PHE A 6 34.87 7.80 -46.24
N MET A 7 36.13 7.63 -46.62
CA MET A 7 37.12 6.92 -45.80
C MET A 7 37.51 7.68 -44.53
N THR A 8 37.54 9.02 -44.56
CA THR A 8 37.83 9.83 -43.37
C THR A 8 36.70 9.77 -42.34
N LEU A 9 35.44 9.66 -42.78
CA LEU A 9 34.27 9.55 -41.90
C LEU A 9 34.20 8.20 -41.17
N VAL A 10 34.62 7.10 -41.83
CA VAL A 10 34.65 5.77 -41.22
C VAL A 10 35.80 5.63 -40.20
N ALA A 11 36.93 6.29 -40.43
CA ALA A 11 38.06 6.29 -39.48
C ALA A 11 37.76 7.04 -38.17
N GLY A 12 36.90 8.07 -38.21
CA GLY A 12 36.47 8.80 -37.00
C GLY A 12 35.51 8.00 -36.10
N ALA A 13 34.72 7.10 -36.66
CA ALA A 13 33.77 6.28 -35.91
C ALA A 13 34.43 5.13 -35.14
N ALA A 14 35.62 4.68 -35.54
CA ALA A 14 36.35 3.59 -34.89
C ALA A 14 37.14 4.01 -33.64
N ALA A 15 37.28 5.32 -33.36
CA ALA A 15 37.97 5.84 -32.18
C ALA A 15 37.06 5.99 -30.95
N ALA A 16 35.76 5.75 -31.08
CA ALA A 16 34.86 5.68 -29.94
C ALA A 16 35.00 4.29 -29.29
N GLY A 17 35.88 4.19 -28.29
CA GLY A 17 36.01 3.00 -27.46
C GLY A 17 34.66 2.58 -26.84
N PRO A 18 34.48 1.30 -26.48
CA PRO A 18 33.22 0.83 -25.92
C PRO A 18 32.90 1.64 -24.67
N ILE A 19 31.76 2.34 -24.69
CA ILE A 19 31.18 2.90 -23.48
C ILE A 19 30.75 1.69 -22.65
N ILE A 20 31.57 1.33 -21.67
CA ILE A 20 31.22 0.34 -20.66
C ILE A 20 30.09 0.98 -19.86
N ALA A 21 28.85 0.63 -20.22
CA ALA A 21 27.70 0.94 -19.39
C ALA A 21 27.88 0.15 -18.08
N HIS A 22 28.34 0.81 -17.02
CA HIS A 22 28.28 0.24 -15.68
C HIS A 22 26.80 0.05 -15.36
N ALA A 23 26.34 -1.21 -15.34
CA ALA A 23 25.05 -1.54 -14.77
C ALA A 23 25.00 -0.90 -13.38
N GLN A 24 24.07 0.03 -13.18
CA GLN A 24 23.91 0.63 -11.86
C GLN A 24 23.51 -0.49 -10.90
N THR A 25 24.32 -0.70 -9.86
CA THR A 25 23.97 -1.62 -8.79
C THR A 25 22.75 -1.06 -8.06
N TYR A 26 21.64 -1.79 -8.11
CA TYR A 26 20.47 -1.48 -7.31
C TYR A 26 20.73 -1.88 -5.84
N PRO A 27 20.34 -1.06 -4.86
CA PRO A 27 19.87 0.32 -4.99
C PRO A 27 21.04 1.33 -5.02
N SER A 28 20.93 2.36 -5.86
CA SER A 28 21.92 3.46 -5.98
C SER A 28 21.43 4.79 -5.42
N ARG A 29 20.18 4.84 -4.95
CA ARG A 29 19.53 6.01 -4.34
C ARG A 29 18.50 5.58 -3.30
N THR A 30 17.97 6.55 -2.56
CA THR A 30 16.90 6.37 -1.56
C THR A 30 15.70 5.62 -2.14
N ILE A 31 15.18 4.66 -1.38
CA ILE A 31 13.92 3.97 -1.63
C ILE A 31 12.80 4.63 -0.82
N THR A 32 11.65 4.83 -1.43
CA THR A 32 10.43 5.28 -0.75
C THR A 32 9.56 4.07 -0.42
N LEU A 33 9.28 3.87 0.87
CA LEU A 33 8.29 2.92 1.38
C LEU A 33 6.98 3.64 1.64
N VAL A 34 6.05 3.54 0.71
CA VAL A 34 4.71 4.13 0.82
C VAL A 34 3.88 3.33 1.83
N VAL A 35 3.26 4.03 2.77
CA VAL A 35 2.27 3.50 3.70
C VAL A 35 0.91 4.10 3.33
N PRO A 36 -0.03 3.34 2.77
CA PRO A 36 -1.34 3.86 2.32
C PRO A 36 -2.32 4.28 3.43
N PHE A 37 -1.81 4.58 4.63
CA PHE A 37 -2.59 4.84 5.84
C PHE A 37 -1.96 5.95 6.68
N ALA A 38 -2.75 6.48 7.63
CA ALA A 38 -2.29 7.51 8.55
C ALA A 38 -1.10 7.02 9.40
N PRO A 39 -0.18 7.94 9.80
CA PRO A 39 0.90 7.63 10.74
C PRO A 39 0.36 7.08 12.06
N GLY A 40 1.10 6.17 12.69
CA GLY A 40 0.75 5.56 13.99
C GLY A 40 -0.26 4.40 13.92
N GLY A 41 -0.82 4.09 12.74
CA GLY A 41 -1.62 2.87 12.53
C GLY A 41 -0.77 1.60 12.35
N VAL A 42 -1.43 0.44 12.27
CA VAL A 42 -0.75 -0.87 12.13
C VAL A 42 0.23 -0.94 10.96
N ALA A 43 -0.16 -0.40 9.79
CA ALA A 43 0.72 -0.39 8.62
C ALA A 43 1.98 0.47 8.82
N ASP A 44 1.85 1.61 9.51
CA ASP A 44 2.98 2.51 9.81
C ASP A 44 3.89 1.93 10.89
N TYR A 45 3.28 1.32 11.93
CA TYR A 45 3.97 0.62 13.00
C TYR A 45 4.89 -0.47 12.45
N ALA A 46 4.43 -1.23 11.46
CA ALA A 46 5.25 -2.27 10.85
C ALA A 46 6.25 -1.73 9.80
N ALA A 47 5.90 -0.65 9.09
CA ALA A 47 6.76 -0.07 8.06
C ALA A 47 8.04 0.53 8.63
N ARG A 48 8.00 1.19 9.80
CA ARG A 48 9.15 1.92 10.36
C ARG A 48 10.33 1.01 10.74
N PRO A 49 10.14 -0.10 11.50
CA PRO A 49 11.22 -1.04 11.77
C PRO A 49 11.72 -1.73 10.49
N LEU A 50 10.82 -2.05 9.55
CA LEU A 50 11.21 -2.61 8.27
C LEU A 50 12.11 -1.65 7.47
N ALA A 51 11.74 -0.38 7.37
CA ALA A 51 12.54 0.62 6.66
C ALA A 51 13.93 0.78 7.26
N ALA A 52 14.05 0.78 8.60
CA ALA A 52 15.34 0.81 9.28
C ALA A 52 16.19 -0.42 8.92
N HIS A 53 15.61 -1.62 9.00
CA HIS A 53 16.33 -2.86 8.70
C HIS A 53 16.73 -2.98 7.22
N LEU A 54 15.86 -2.55 6.30
CA LEU A 54 16.17 -2.48 4.88
C LEU A 54 17.29 -1.48 4.60
N ALA A 55 17.32 -0.35 5.31
CA ALA A 55 18.39 0.62 5.12
C ALA A 55 19.76 0.06 5.49
N ASP A 56 19.85 -0.66 6.61
CA ASP A 56 21.07 -1.35 7.03
C ASP A 56 21.48 -2.45 6.05
N THR A 57 20.51 -3.20 5.54
CA THR A 57 20.76 -4.35 4.64
C THR A 57 21.14 -3.92 3.23
N LEU A 58 20.53 -2.85 2.71
CA LEU A 58 20.70 -2.40 1.34
C LEU A 58 21.78 -1.33 1.18
N GLY A 59 22.27 -0.76 2.29
CA GLY A 59 23.25 0.34 2.26
C GLY A 59 22.70 1.64 1.67
N GLN A 60 21.37 1.76 1.53
CA GLN A 60 20.68 2.95 1.03
C GLN A 60 19.53 3.31 1.96
N LYS A 61 19.21 4.61 2.07
CA LYS A 61 18.09 5.06 2.90
C LYS A 61 16.76 4.50 2.40
N VAL A 62 15.91 4.08 3.33
CA VAL A 62 14.50 3.78 3.07
C VAL A 62 13.65 4.76 3.84
N VAL A 63 12.88 5.60 3.14
CA VAL A 63 12.05 6.65 3.75
C VAL A 63 10.60 6.22 3.73
N VAL A 64 9.95 6.27 4.89
CA VAL A 64 8.50 6.01 5.02
C VAL A 64 7.71 7.24 4.59
N GLU A 65 6.79 7.07 3.65
CA GLU A 65 5.87 8.12 3.21
C GLU A 65 4.41 7.68 3.42
N ASN A 66 3.70 8.34 4.34
CA ASN A 66 2.29 8.05 4.57
C ASN A 66 1.40 8.74 3.51
N LYS A 67 0.69 7.95 2.69
CA LYS A 67 -0.28 8.40 1.68
C LYS A 67 -1.66 7.82 1.95
N GLY A 68 -2.33 8.34 2.97
CA GLY A 68 -3.66 7.89 3.39
C GLY A 68 -4.80 8.34 2.49
N GLY A 69 -5.95 7.66 2.61
CA GLY A 69 -7.24 8.05 2.03
C GLY A 69 -7.94 6.93 1.25
N ALA A 70 -9.27 6.99 1.20
CA ALA A 70 -10.14 6.02 0.51
C ALA A 70 -9.85 4.54 0.87
N GLY A 71 -9.71 4.21 2.15
CA GLY A 71 -9.42 2.85 2.59
C GLY A 71 -8.01 2.34 2.23
N GLY A 72 -7.12 3.23 1.78
CA GLY A 72 -5.81 2.90 1.21
C GLY A 72 -5.74 3.09 -0.31
N GLY A 73 -6.88 3.28 -0.98
CA GLY A 73 -6.95 3.37 -2.43
C GLY A 73 -6.09 4.48 -3.04
N ILE A 74 -5.92 5.61 -2.36
CA ILE A 74 -5.06 6.70 -2.85
C ILE A 74 -3.58 6.28 -2.88
N GLY A 75 -3.09 5.68 -1.79
CA GLY A 75 -1.72 5.19 -1.70
C GLY A 75 -1.45 4.03 -2.66
N HIS A 76 -2.39 3.09 -2.79
CA HIS A 76 -2.26 1.99 -3.75
C HIS A 76 -2.18 2.51 -5.20
N ALA A 77 -3.07 3.43 -5.59
CA ALA A 77 -3.07 4.00 -6.93
C ALA A 77 -1.84 4.87 -7.22
N TYR A 78 -1.26 5.50 -6.20
CA TYR A 78 0.02 6.21 -6.31
C TYR A 78 1.15 5.24 -6.68
N VAL A 79 1.25 4.11 -5.98
CA VAL A 79 2.30 3.09 -6.21
C VAL A 79 2.09 2.37 -7.53
N ALA A 80 0.85 2.06 -7.91
CA ALA A 80 0.51 1.46 -9.20
C ALA A 80 0.95 2.29 -10.42
N ARG A 81 1.11 3.61 -10.24
CA ARG A 81 1.57 4.55 -11.27
C ARG A 81 3.04 4.94 -11.14
N ALA A 82 3.73 4.44 -10.12
CA ALA A 82 5.15 4.71 -9.94
C ALA A 82 5.97 3.98 -11.03
N GLU A 83 7.16 4.50 -11.30
CA GLU A 83 8.12 3.79 -12.16
C GLU A 83 8.44 2.41 -11.58
N PRO A 84 8.39 1.32 -12.37
CA PRO A 84 8.63 -0.03 -11.90
C PRO A 84 10.14 -0.33 -11.76
N ASP A 85 10.87 0.54 -11.06
CA ASP A 85 12.33 0.54 -10.93
C ASP A 85 12.84 0.11 -9.54
N GLY A 86 11.92 -0.29 -8.65
CA GLY A 86 12.22 -0.75 -7.28
C GLY A 86 12.39 0.37 -6.25
N TYR A 87 12.42 1.64 -6.64
CA TYR A 87 12.61 2.75 -5.69
C TYR A 87 11.31 3.23 -5.04
N THR A 88 10.15 2.78 -5.50
CA THR A 88 8.87 2.97 -4.82
C THR A 88 8.27 1.61 -4.49
N ILE A 89 8.26 1.27 -3.21
CA ILE A 89 7.61 0.07 -2.68
C ILE A 89 6.52 0.49 -1.70
N MET A 90 5.64 -0.43 -1.32
CA MET A 90 4.59 -0.12 -0.35
C MET A 90 4.33 -1.24 0.64
N THR A 91 3.82 -0.86 1.81
CA THR A 91 3.07 -1.81 2.64
C THR A 91 1.65 -1.94 2.08
N ALA A 92 1.15 -3.16 2.04
CA ALA A 92 -0.21 -3.46 1.59
C ALA A 92 -1.01 -4.12 2.72
N LEU A 93 -2.27 -3.73 2.84
CA LEU A 93 -3.26 -4.41 3.67
C LEU A 93 -4.32 -5.07 2.77
N PRO A 94 -5.18 -5.97 3.29
CA PRO A 94 -6.21 -6.66 2.48
C PRO A 94 -7.10 -5.74 1.62
N SER A 95 -7.28 -4.48 2.01
CA SER A 95 -7.95 -3.44 1.21
C SER A 95 -7.42 -3.30 -0.22
N LEU A 96 -6.16 -3.67 -0.49
CA LEU A 96 -5.58 -3.70 -1.83
C LEU A 96 -6.40 -4.58 -2.79
N ALA A 97 -6.83 -5.76 -2.35
CA ALA A 97 -7.64 -6.65 -3.17
C ALA A 97 -9.13 -6.26 -3.19
N VAL A 98 -9.62 -5.62 -2.12
CA VAL A 98 -11.05 -5.35 -1.93
C VAL A 98 -11.52 -4.12 -2.73
N ILE A 99 -10.71 -3.06 -2.76
CA ILE A 99 -11.12 -1.77 -3.33
C ILE A 99 -11.43 -1.83 -4.84
N PRO A 100 -10.64 -2.49 -5.70
CA PRO A 100 -10.96 -2.62 -7.12
C PRO A 100 -12.30 -3.31 -7.34
N GLU A 101 -12.53 -4.45 -6.67
CA GLU A 101 -13.76 -5.21 -6.79
C GLU A 101 -14.97 -4.47 -6.24
N GLY A 102 -14.84 -3.83 -5.07
CA GLY A 102 -15.92 -3.05 -4.49
C GLY A 102 -16.34 -1.87 -5.37
N ASN A 103 -15.38 -1.22 -6.06
CA ASN A 103 -15.72 -0.19 -7.04
C ASN A 103 -16.45 -0.76 -8.26
N ARG A 104 -16.02 -1.90 -8.81
CA ARG A 104 -16.71 -2.55 -9.94
C ARG A 104 -18.13 -2.95 -9.59
N LEU A 105 -18.35 -3.53 -8.41
CA LEU A 105 -19.68 -3.86 -7.90
C LEU A 105 -20.58 -2.61 -7.77
N ALA A 106 -19.99 -1.45 -7.49
CA ALA A 106 -20.68 -0.17 -7.42
C ALA A 106 -20.80 0.55 -8.79
N GLY A 107 -20.41 -0.10 -9.90
CA GLY A 107 -20.42 0.51 -11.24
C GLY A 107 -19.40 1.64 -11.42
N LYS A 108 -18.34 1.66 -10.61
CA LYS A 108 -17.26 2.66 -10.64
C LYS A 108 -15.98 2.05 -11.22
N PRO A 109 -15.13 2.85 -11.89
CA PRO A 109 -13.84 2.37 -12.35
C PRO A 109 -12.95 1.97 -11.17
N ALA A 110 -12.18 0.90 -11.34
CA ALA A 110 -11.15 0.53 -10.38
C ALA A 110 -10.00 1.55 -10.43
N PRO A 111 -9.47 1.99 -9.26
CA PRO A 111 -8.40 2.98 -9.21
C PRO A 111 -7.01 2.42 -9.57
N TYR A 112 -6.88 1.09 -9.60
CA TYR A 112 -5.70 0.30 -9.95
C TYR A 112 -6.12 -1.16 -10.17
N GLU A 113 -5.23 -1.95 -10.74
CA GLU A 113 -5.37 -3.39 -10.98
C GLU A 113 -4.30 -4.19 -10.22
N MET A 114 -4.62 -5.43 -9.86
CA MET A 114 -3.72 -6.27 -9.06
C MET A 114 -2.46 -6.70 -9.82
N ASP A 115 -2.52 -6.77 -11.16
CA ASP A 115 -1.39 -7.11 -12.03
C ASP A 115 -0.36 -5.98 -12.16
N GLN A 116 -0.66 -4.78 -11.66
CA GLN A 116 0.29 -3.67 -11.58
C GLN A 116 1.29 -3.81 -10.42
N PHE A 117 1.15 -4.84 -9.58
CA PHE A 117 1.98 -5.03 -8.40
C PHE A 117 2.72 -6.37 -8.44
N VAL A 118 3.96 -6.35 -7.96
CA VAL A 118 4.75 -7.56 -7.71
C VAL A 118 4.75 -7.84 -6.19
N PRO A 119 4.21 -8.97 -5.73
CA PRO A 119 4.27 -9.35 -4.32
C PRO A 119 5.72 -9.61 -3.90
N LEU A 120 6.18 -8.91 -2.86
CA LEU A 120 7.54 -9.09 -2.33
C LEU A 120 7.58 -10.12 -1.18
N ALA A 121 6.86 -9.83 -0.10
CA ALA A 121 6.80 -10.68 1.08
C ALA A 121 5.58 -10.36 1.94
N ARG A 122 5.12 -11.35 2.72
CA ARG A 122 4.16 -11.11 3.81
C ARG A 122 4.93 -10.75 5.08
N MET A 123 4.69 -9.57 5.63
CA MET A 123 5.39 -9.09 6.83
C MET A 123 4.82 -9.69 8.12
N PHE A 124 3.48 -9.73 8.24
CA PHE A 124 2.77 -10.27 9.39
C PHE A 124 1.35 -10.69 8.97
N ALA A 125 0.68 -11.44 9.84
CA ALA A 125 -0.72 -11.82 9.71
C ALA A 125 -1.38 -11.68 11.08
N ASP A 126 -2.00 -10.52 11.31
CA ASP A 126 -2.68 -10.17 12.55
C ASP A 126 -4.21 -10.26 12.41
N PRO A 127 -4.91 -10.82 13.40
CA PRO A 127 -6.38 -10.83 13.38
C PRO A 127 -6.92 -9.42 13.68
N PRO A 128 -8.03 -9.00 13.06
CA PRO A 128 -8.75 -7.81 13.50
C PRO A 128 -9.32 -8.05 14.89
N ILE A 129 -9.26 -7.03 15.75
CA ILE A 129 -9.76 -7.08 17.13
C ILE A 129 -10.91 -6.09 17.28
N LEU A 130 -12.02 -6.56 17.85
CA LEU A 130 -13.10 -5.67 18.29
C LEU A 130 -12.73 -5.09 19.65
N ALA A 131 -12.60 -3.77 19.71
CA ALA A 131 -12.30 -3.05 20.94
C ALA A 131 -13.32 -1.92 21.14
N VAL A 132 -13.57 -1.61 22.41
CA VAL A 132 -14.46 -0.54 22.85
C VAL A 132 -13.68 0.41 23.73
N LYS A 133 -14.17 1.64 23.93
CA LYS A 133 -13.55 2.57 24.89
C LYS A 133 -13.59 1.97 26.28
N ASN A 134 -12.53 2.16 27.08
CA ASN A 134 -12.47 1.69 28.46
C ASN A 134 -13.59 2.24 29.34
N SER A 135 -14.13 3.42 29.01
CA SER A 135 -15.27 4.03 29.69
C SER A 135 -16.63 3.57 29.19
N SER A 136 -16.68 2.66 28.20
CA SER A 136 -17.95 2.13 27.70
C SER A 136 -18.57 1.16 28.70
N PRO A 137 -19.91 1.06 28.76
CA PRO A 137 -20.57 0.12 29.66
C PRO A 137 -20.51 -1.34 29.17
N TRP A 138 -19.88 -1.61 28.03
CA TRP A 138 -19.85 -2.93 27.39
C TRP A 138 -18.63 -3.71 27.84
N ASN A 139 -18.82 -4.65 28.77
CA ASN A 139 -17.73 -5.44 29.35
C ASN A 139 -17.60 -6.82 28.70
N SER A 140 -18.53 -7.16 27.81
CA SER A 140 -18.54 -8.39 27.05
C SER A 140 -19.05 -8.17 25.64
N LEU A 141 -18.79 -9.14 24.76
CA LEU A 141 -19.39 -9.16 23.42
C LEU A 141 -20.93 -9.17 23.49
N GLY A 142 -21.51 -9.83 24.51
CA GLY A 142 -22.95 -9.87 24.72
C GLY A 142 -23.53 -8.48 25.01
N ASP A 143 -22.89 -7.70 25.89
CA ASP A 143 -23.32 -6.34 26.21
C ASP A 143 -23.26 -5.43 24.98
N PHE A 144 -22.18 -5.56 24.20
CA PHE A 144 -22.01 -4.81 22.96
C PHE A 144 -23.11 -5.14 21.95
N ILE A 145 -23.37 -6.43 21.68
CA ILE A 145 -24.42 -6.86 20.75
C ILE A 145 -25.79 -6.36 21.23
N ALA A 146 -26.09 -6.48 22.53
CA ALA A 146 -27.35 -6.01 23.10
C ALA A 146 -27.53 -4.49 22.90
N ALA A 147 -26.46 -3.71 23.13
CA ALA A 147 -26.48 -2.28 22.95
C ALA A 147 -26.67 -1.87 21.48
N VAL A 148 -26.01 -2.55 20.54
CA VAL A 148 -26.17 -2.30 19.10
C VAL A 148 -27.58 -2.67 18.63
N LYS A 149 -28.15 -3.79 19.11
CA LYS A 149 -29.53 -4.18 18.81
C LYS A 149 -30.55 -3.16 19.34
N ALA A 150 -30.31 -2.59 20.51
CA ALA A 150 -31.17 -1.56 21.08
C ALA A 150 -31.09 -0.23 20.34
N ASN A 151 -29.98 0.05 19.63
CA ASN A 151 -29.70 1.33 19.00
C ASN A 151 -29.20 1.17 17.54
N PRO A 152 -29.99 0.55 16.65
CA PRO A 152 -29.54 0.22 15.30
C PRO A 152 -29.22 1.48 14.50
N GLY A 153 -28.00 1.55 13.96
CA GLY A 153 -27.54 2.68 13.13
C GLY A 153 -27.25 3.98 13.92
N GLN A 154 -27.12 3.90 15.24
CA GLN A 154 -26.81 5.08 16.08
C GLN A 154 -25.41 5.04 16.67
N ILE A 155 -24.81 3.85 16.81
CA ILE A 155 -23.50 3.69 17.45
C ILE A 155 -22.40 3.83 16.39
N PRO A 156 -21.51 4.82 16.49
CA PRO A 156 -20.41 4.98 15.58
C PRO A 156 -19.29 3.96 15.86
N TYR A 157 -18.58 3.52 14.83
CA TYR A 157 -17.35 2.73 14.98
C TYR A 157 -16.16 3.32 14.22
N GLY A 158 -14.95 2.98 14.69
CA GLY A 158 -13.71 3.39 14.05
C GLY A 158 -13.45 2.57 12.78
N THR A 159 -13.13 3.25 11.68
CA THR A 159 -12.87 2.62 10.39
C THR A 159 -11.57 3.14 9.76
N SER A 160 -10.90 2.32 8.96
CA SER A 160 -9.79 2.74 8.09
C SER A 160 -10.27 3.43 6.80
N GLY A 161 -11.57 3.71 6.68
CA GLY A 161 -12.22 4.25 5.50
C GLY A 161 -13.01 3.20 4.72
N HIS A 162 -13.86 3.66 3.80
CA HIS A 162 -14.69 2.80 2.95
C HIS A 162 -13.84 1.72 2.24
N LEU A 163 -14.34 0.48 2.21
CA LEU A 163 -13.65 -0.73 1.75
C LEU A 163 -12.25 -1.00 2.37
N GLY A 164 -11.88 -0.30 3.45
CA GLY A 164 -10.64 -0.57 4.17
C GLY A 164 -10.67 -1.87 4.97
N THR A 165 -9.51 -2.35 5.43
CA THR A 165 -9.36 -3.66 6.10
C THR A 165 -10.28 -3.82 7.32
N VAL A 166 -10.26 -2.87 8.26
CA VAL A 166 -11.09 -2.98 9.47
C VAL A 166 -12.56 -2.66 9.21
N HIS A 167 -12.85 -1.87 8.17
CA HIS A 167 -14.22 -1.63 7.71
C HIS A 167 -14.85 -2.94 7.22
N LEU A 168 -14.17 -3.66 6.33
CA LEU A 168 -14.67 -4.92 5.81
C LEU A 168 -14.85 -5.96 6.92
N ALA A 169 -13.89 -6.06 7.85
CA ALA A 169 -14.02 -6.97 9.00
C ALA A 169 -15.24 -6.62 9.88
N MET A 170 -15.49 -5.32 10.12
CA MET A 170 -16.65 -4.88 10.88
C MET A 170 -17.96 -5.15 10.15
N GLU A 171 -18.04 -4.87 8.85
CA GLU A 171 -19.22 -5.16 8.03
C GLU A 171 -19.52 -6.67 7.95
N MET A 172 -18.48 -7.52 7.87
CA MET A 172 -18.65 -8.98 7.97
C MET A 172 -19.25 -9.40 9.31
N PHE A 173 -18.76 -8.83 10.42
CA PHE A 173 -19.30 -9.09 11.75
C PHE A 173 -20.75 -8.61 11.87
N LEU A 174 -21.04 -7.38 11.47
CA LEU A 174 -22.39 -6.79 11.51
C LEU A 174 -23.38 -7.60 10.68
N ASN A 175 -22.99 -7.99 9.47
CA ASN A 175 -23.82 -8.83 8.60
C ASN A 175 -24.06 -10.22 9.22
N ALA A 176 -23.03 -10.88 9.74
CA ALA A 176 -23.18 -12.19 10.38
C ALA A 176 -24.07 -12.13 11.64
N ALA A 177 -23.97 -11.05 12.42
CA ALA A 177 -24.75 -10.85 13.64
C ALA A 177 -26.10 -10.17 13.41
N GLN A 178 -26.43 -9.79 12.17
CA GLN A 178 -27.63 -9.03 11.79
C GLN A 178 -27.76 -7.72 12.60
N LEU A 179 -26.66 -6.98 12.67
CA LEU A 179 -26.52 -5.71 13.40
C LEU A 179 -26.34 -4.54 12.44
N LYS A 180 -26.58 -3.32 12.93
CA LYS A 180 -26.36 -2.08 12.17
C LYS A 180 -25.68 -1.03 13.03
N MET A 181 -24.56 -0.50 12.54
CA MET A 181 -23.79 0.60 13.15
C MET A 181 -23.47 1.64 12.07
N VAL A 182 -22.82 2.75 12.46
CA VAL A 182 -22.45 3.87 11.56
C VAL A 182 -20.99 4.29 11.65
#